data_AF-A0A7S3ES60-F1
#
_entry.id   AF-A0A7S3ES60-F1
#
_cell.length_a   1.000
_cell.length_b   1.000
_cell.length_c   1.000
_cell.angle_alpha   90.00
_cell.angle_beta   90.00
_cell.angle_gamma   90.00
#
_symmetry.space_group_name_H-M   'P 1'
#
loop_
_entity.id
_entity.type
_entity.pdbx_description
1 polymer ?
#
loop_
_entity_poly.entity_id
_entity_poly.type
_entity_poly.pdbx_seq_one_letter_code
_entity_poly.pdbx_strand_id
1 'polypeptide(L)'
;ASTEDWPPNKETSPGAMGALCGVDFERVPERNPSFGRYTIRLRQTYVTRPRDKPSPTGFIAAGFFVTHSSFLKLVPFDPFMPFLFMGEEIALSLRFWTSGFEIYTPSVDVIAHEYVRKHSMKFWESVQLTFGDGYLFNDLTNLTIQRVQHLVTFPEALHPEQVLPTEVLNRMDQYGPGTERSIDDYLQHFGIDVEKKSQVVPKWCT
;
A
#
# COMPACT_ATOMS: atom_id res chain seq x y z
N ALA A 1 16.66 31.83 -0.88
CA ALA A 1 15.96 30.78 -1.64
C ALA A 1 14.99 31.49 -2.56
N SER A 2 15.28 31.50 -3.86
CA SER A 2 14.38 32.04 -4.87
C SER A 2 13.07 31.26 -4.84
N THR A 3 11.97 31.98 -4.82
CA THR A 3 10.62 31.46 -5.06
C THR A 3 10.52 31.12 -6.54
N GLU A 4 11.16 30.03 -6.96
CA GLU A 4 10.99 29.50 -8.31
C GLU A 4 9.67 28.71 -8.37
N ASP A 5 8.74 29.30 -9.10
CA ASP A 5 7.63 28.71 -9.84
C ASP A 5 7.28 27.26 -9.49
N TRP A 6 6.46 27.12 -8.43
CA TRP A 6 5.56 25.97 -8.38
C TRP A 6 4.68 26.03 -9.64
N PRO A 7 4.59 24.95 -10.44
CA PRO A 7 3.62 24.91 -11.52
C PRO A 7 2.25 25.21 -10.91
N PRO A 8 1.39 26.02 -11.58
CA PRO A 8 0.06 26.25 -11.06
C PRO A 8 -0.58 24.89 -10.81
N ASN A 9 -1.00 24.64 -9.58
CA ASN A 9 -1.85 23.50 -9.28
C ASN A 9 -2.91 23.49 -10.37
N LYS A 10 -3.04 22.40 -11.14
CA LYS A 10 -4.25 22.20 -11.92
C LYS A 10 -5.37 22.40 -10.90
N GLU A 11 -6.12 23.49 -11.04
CA GLU A 11 -7.29 23.74 -10.21
C GLU A 11 -8.15 22.49 -10.36
N THR A 12 -8.07 21.60 -9.36
CA THR A 12 -9.08 20.58 -9.18
C THR A 12 -10.34 21.38 -8.96
N SER A 13 -11.30 21.19 -9.85
CA SER A 13 -12.61 21.82 -9.78
C SER A 13 -13.09 21.80 -8.33
N PRO A 14 -13.63 22.91 -7.78
CA PRO A 14 -13.90 23.10 -6.35
C PRO A 14 -15.01 22.19 -5.75
N GLY A 15 -15.16 20.94 -6.19
CA GLY A 15 -16.27 20.07 -5.81
C GLY A 15 -15.92 18.64 -5.42
N ALA A 16 -14.73 18.12 -5.71
CA ALA A 16 -14.39 16.71 -5.44
C ALA A 16 -13.18 16.60 -4.51
N MET A 17 -13.43 16.35 -3.22
CA MET A 17 -12.35 15.98 -2.30
C MET A 17 -11.86 14.56 -2.59
N GLY A 18 -10.56 14.33 -2.42
CA GLY A 18 -9.98 13.01 -2.55
C GLY A 18 -10.39 12.11 -1.37
N ALA A 19 -10.61 10.83 -1.65
CA ALA A 19 -10.69 9.80 -0.62
C ALA A 19 -9.83 8.60 -1.04
N LEU A 20 -9.01 8.11 -0.13
CA LEU A 20 -8.20 6.92 -0.38
C LEU A 20 -9.09 5.69 -0.18
N CYS A 21 -9.79 5.23 -1.23
CA CYS A 21 -10.73 4.11 -1.14
C CYS A 21 -10.58 3.10 -2.28
N GLY A 22 -9.73 3.43 -3.26
CA GLY A 22 -9.52 2.61 -4.44
C GLY A 22 -8.27 1.76 -4.29
N VAL A 23 -8.27 0.62 -4.95
CA VAL A 23 -7.08 -0.14 -5.28
C VAL A 23 -7.08 -0.55 -6.74
N ASP A 24 -5.89 -0.67 -7.31
CA ASP A 24 -5.64 -1.29 -8.60
C ASP A 24 -4.66 -2.45 -8.39
N PHE A 25 -4.75 -3.47 -9.26
CA PHE A 25 -3.79 -4.57 -9.26
C PHE A 25 -2.73 -4.30 -10.32
N GLU A 26 -1.48 -4.14 -9.89
CA GLU A 26 -0.36 -3.80 -10.76
C GLU A 26 0.57 -5.01 -10.89
N ARG A 27 1.04 -5.28 -12.10
CA ARG A 27 2.03 -6.34 -12.34
C ARG A 27 3.39 -5.86 -11.84
N VAL A 28 4.06 -6.67 -11.03
CA VAL A 28 5.41 -6.36 -10.55
C VAL A 28 6.39 -6.52 -11.71
N PRO A 29 7.24 -5.51 -11.99
CA PRO A 29 8.31 -5.65 -12.98
C PRO A 29 9.27 -6.78 -12.58
N GLU A 30 9.69 -7.59 -13.55
CA GLU A 30 10.57 -8.74 -13.30
C GLU A 30 11.59 -8.92 -14.43
N ARG A 31 12.74 -9.50 -14.12
CA ARG A 31 13.79 -9.80 -15.10
C ARG A 31 13.35 -10.89 -16.08
N ASN A 32 12.57 -11.87 -15.61
CA ASN A 32 12.03 -12.95 -16.41
C ASN A 32 10.49 -12.88 -16.43
N PRO A 33 9.84 -12.50 -17.55
CA PRO A 33 8.40 -12.28 -17.63
C PRO A 33 7.52 -13.51 -17.36
N SER A 34 8.10 -14.71 -17.22
CA SER A 34 7.34 -15.95 -17.03
C SER A 34 6.80 -16.17 -15.61
N PHE A 35 7.21 -15.38 -14.61
CA PHE A 35 6.83 -15.56 -13.20
C PHE A 35 5.87 -14.49 -12.65
N GLY A 36 5.29 -13.68 -13.54
CA GLY A 36 4.55 -12.45 -13.25
C GLY A 36 3.73 -12.43 -11.97
N ARG A 37 4.22 -11.69 -10.99
CA ARG A 37 3.51 -11.39 -9.74
C ARG A 37 2.68 -10.12 -9.85
N TYR A 38 1.71 -10.01 -8.95
CA TYR A 38 0.87 -8.82 -8.81
C TYR A 38 1.04 -8.22 -7.41
N THR A 39 0.92 -6.91 -7.34
CA THR A 39 0.79 -6.14 -6.11
C THR A 39 -0.52 -5.35 -6.12
N ILE A 40 -0.94 -4.87 -4.95
CA ILE A 40 -2.08 -3.96 -4.81
C ILE A 40 -1.53 -2.56 -4.65
N ARG A 41 -1.90 -1.68 -5.57
CA ARG A 41 -1.61 -0.26 -5.53
C ARG A 41 -2.82 0.51 -5.01
N LEU A 42 -2.61 1.34 -4.00
CA LEU A 42 -3.65 2.24 -3.54
C LEU A 42 -3.94 3.33 -4.58
N ARG A 43 -5.22 3.66 -4.75
CA ARG A 43 -5.69 4.67 -5.68
C ARG A 43 -6.65 5.64 -5.01
N GLN A 44 -6.46 6.91 -5.30
CA GLN A 44 -7.40 7.95 -4.93
C GLN A 44 -8.75 7.76 -5.66
N THR A 45 -9.80 7.89 -4.90
CA THR A 45 -11.19 8.04 -5.35
C THR A 45 -11.65 9.45 -5.02
N TYR A 46 -12.85 9.81 -5.49
CA TYR A 46 -13.39 11.13 -5.28
C TYR A 46 -14.69 11.02 -4.51
N VAL A 47 -14.87 11.93 -3.56
CA VAL A 47 -16.13 12.06 -2.85
C VAL A 47 -17.00 13.11 -3.48
N THR A 48 -18.30 12.82 -3.54
CA THR A 48 -19.28 13.72 -4.19
C THR A 48 -19.59 14.97 -3.36
N ARG A 49 -19.23 14.98 -2.08
CA ARG A 49 -19.52 16.08 -1.15
C ARG A 49 -18.40 16.30 -0.15
N PRO A 50 -18.21 17.55 0.30
CA PRO A 50 -17.35 17.83 1.43
C PRO A 50 -17.77 17.08 2.71
N ARG A 51 -16.79 16.69 3.52
CA ARG A 51 -16.98 15.97 4.79
C ARG A 51 -16.64 16.93 5.94
N ASP A 52 -17.58 17.16 6.85
CA ASP A 52 -17.36 18.03 8.02
C ASP A 52 -16.55 17.34 9.13
N LYS A 53 -16.37 16.02 9.03
CA LYS A 53 -15.68 15.17 10.01
C LYS A 53 -14.71 14.22 9.32
N PRO A 54 -13.65 13.77 10.02
CA PRO A 54 -12.83 12.68 9.56
C PRO A 54 -13.68 11.49 9.13
N SER A 55 -13.21 10.82 8.10
CA SER A 55 -14.02 9.92 7.33
C SER A 55 -13.39 8.55 7.24
N PRO A 56 -14.14 7.46 7.49
CA PRO A 56 -13.57 6.13 7.43
C PRO A 56 -12.92 5.87 6.06
N THR A 57 -11.82 5.13 6.08
CA THR A 57 -11.13 4.56 4.92
C THR A 57 -10.58 3.20 5.32
N GLY A 58 -10.20 2.38 4.34
CA GLY A 58 -9.51 1.12 4.57
C GLY A 58 -8.00 1.18 4.46
N PHE A 59 -7.44 2.34 4.12
CA PHE A 59 -6.07 2.40 3.62
C PHE A 59 -5.26 3.50 4.30
N ILE A 60 -3.99 3.19 4.57
CA ILE A 60 -3.00 4.08 5.14
C ILE A 60 -1.98 4.40 4.04
N ALA A 61 -1.81 5.69 3.74
CA ALA A 61 -0.68 6.16 2.96
C ALA A 61 0.56 6.19 3.87
N ALA A 62 1.51 5.27 3.68
CA ALA A 62 2.60 5.07 4.63
C ALA A 62 3.58 6.26 4.69
N GLY A 63 3.60 7.09 3.65
CA GLY A 63 4.41 8.31 3.61
C GLY A 63 3.95 9.41 4.58
N PHE A 64 2.69 9.41 4.99
CA PHE A 64 2.17 10.38 5.97
C PHE A 64 0.88 9.88 6.64
N PHE A 65 0.96 9.55 7.92
CA PHE A 65 -0.19 9.29 8.77
C PHE A 65 0.09 9.67 10.22
N VAL A 66 -0.96 9.86 11.02
CA VAL A 66 -0.87 10.18 12.45
C VAL A 66 -1.60 9.11 13.24
N THR A 67 -0.95 8.57 14.26
CA THR A 67 -1.52 7.59 15.18
C THR A 67 -0.85 7.66 16.54
N HIS A 68 -1.44 7.03 17.54
CA HIS A 68 -0.81 6.86 18.84
C HIS A 68 0.41 5.92 18.74
N SER A 69 1.48 6.22 19.48
CA SER A 69 2.76 5.49 19.40
C SER A 69 2.67 4.00 19.80
N SER A 70 1.56 3.57 20.43
CA SER A 70 1.29 2.16 20.71
C SER A 70 1.30 1.27 19.48
N PHE A 71 1.03 1.82 18.28
CA PHE A 71 1.10 1.05 17.03
C PHE A 71 2.48 0.42 16.82
N LEU A 72 3.57 1.05 17.30
CA LEU A 72 4.93 0.50 17.18
C LEU A 72 5.08 -0.85 17.90
N LYS A 73 4.24 -1.13 18.89
CA LYS A 73 4.20 -2.41 19.60
C LYS A 73 3.16 -3.37 19.05
N LEU A 74 2.00 -2.85 18.64
CA LEU A 74 0.86 -3.64 18.20
C LEU A 74 0.98 -4.07 16.73
N VAL A 75 1.39 -3.13 15.86
CA VAL A 75 1.52 -3.33 14.42
C VAL A 75 2.84 -2.71 13.94
N PRO A 76 4.00 -3.23 14.41
CA PRO A 76 5.31 -2.72 13.97
C PRO A 76 5.48 -2.89 12.47
N PHE A 77 6.27 -2.02 11.84
CA PHE A 77 6.72 -2.24 10.46
C PHE A 77 7.39 -3.61 10.34
N ASP A 78 7.08 -4.30 9.24
CA ASP A 78 7.55 -5.66 9.00
C ASP A 78 8.99 -5.64 8.47
N PRO A 79 9.98 -6.18 9.20
CA PRO A 79 11.37 -6.17 8.75
C PRO A 79 11.65 -7.16 7.61
N PHE A 80 10.70 -8.03 7.25
CA PHE A 80 10.84 -9.03 6.19
C PHE A 80 10.34 -8.54 4.81
N MET A 81 10.02 -7.25 4.68
CA MET A 81 9.69 -6.61 3.40
C MET A 81 10.71 -5.52 3.00
N PRO A 82 12.03 -5.80 3.01
CA PRO A 82 13.03 -4.80 2.67
C PRO A 82 12.90 -4.39 1.20
N PHE A 83 13.13 -3.10 0.93
CA PHE A 83 13.08 -2.51 -0.41
C PHE A 83 11.71 -2.59 -1.11
N LEU A 84 10.64 -3.02 -0.43
CA LEU A 84 9.31 -3.01 -1.02
C LEU A 84 8.74 -1.59 -1.03
N PHE A 85 8.35 -1.09 -2.21
CA PHE A 85 7.74 0.23 -2.40
C PHE A 85 6.30 0.18 -2.91
N MET A 86 5.87 -0.96 -3.43
CA MET A 86 4.48 -1.17 -3.83
C MET A 86 3.97 -2.42 -3.12
N GLY A 87 3.04 -2.24 -2.19
CA GLY A 87 2.37 -3.32 -1.46
C GLY A 87 2.54 -3.24 0.06
N GLU A 88 3.51 -2.47 0.54
CA GLU A 88 3.71 -2.19 1.96
C GLU A 88 2.53 -1.41 2.56
N GLU A 89 1.88 -0.52 1.78
CA GLU A 89 0.73 0.25 2.24
C GLU A 89 -0.50 -0.64 2.47
N ILE A 90 -0.80 -1.57 1.56
CA ILE A 90 -1.91 -2.52 1.76
C ILE A 90 -1.61 -3.48 2.92
N ALA A 91 -0.36 -3.92 3.04
CA ALA A 91 0.07 -4.79 4.13
C ALA A 91 -0.07 -4.09 5.50
N LEU A 92 0.35 -2.83 5.59
CA LEU A 92 0.18 -2.01 6.78
C LEU A 92 -1.31 -1.81 7.11
N SER A 93 -2.10 -1.45 6.11
CA SER A 93 -3.54 -1.18 6.25
C SER A 93 -4.32 -2.39 6.76
N LEU A 94 -4.10 -3.57 6.16
CA LEU A 94 -4.70 -4.83 6.59
C LEU A 94 -4.29 -5.18 8.03
N ARG A 95 -3.02 -5.01 8.38
CA ARG A 95 -2.54 -5.32 9.74
C ARG A 95 -3.10 -4.37 10.79
N PHE A 96 -3.26 -3.09 10.47
CA PHE A 96 -3.97 -2.14 11.33
C PHE A 96 -5.42 -2.58 11.54
N TRP A 97 -6.15 -2.86 10.46
CA TRP A 97 -7.55 -3.28 10.53
C TRP A 97 -7.76 -4.54 11.35
N THR A 98 -6.98 -5.58 11.06
CA THR A 98 -7.04 -6.89 11.74
C THR A 98 -6.60 -6.81 13.20
N SER A 99 -5.86 -5.76 13.58
CA SER A 99 -5.50 -5.45 14.97
C SER A 99 -6.49 -4.50 15.66
N GLY A 100 -7.65 -4.24 15.06
CA GLY A 100 -8.75 -3.49 15.66
C GLY A 100 -8.69 -1.97 15.46
N PHE A 101 -7.69 -1.45 14.75
CA PHE A 101 -7.62 -0.02 14.47
C PHE A 101 -8.72 0.42 13.52
N GLU A 102 -9.18 1.66 13.70
CA GLU A 102 -10.03 2.36 12.76
C GLU A 102 -9.17 3.36 11.97
N ILE A 103 -9.36 3.40 10.66
CA ILE A 103 -8.54 4.20 9.75
C ILE A 103 -9.43 5.31 9.18
N TYR A 104 -8.94 6.55 9.25
CA TYR A 104 -9.69 7.73 8.83
C TYR A 104 -8.84 8.62 7.92
N THR A 105 -9.48 9.20 6.92
CA THR A 105 -8.94 10.38 6.22
C THR A 105 -9.39 11.65 6.92
N PRO A 106 -8.58 12.72 6.92
CA PRO A 106 -9.01 14.02 7.41
C PRO A 106 -10.20 14.56 6.59
N SER A 107 -10.95 15.49 7.17
CA SER A 107 -12.07 16.19 6.50
C SER A 107 -11.62 17.21 5.45
N VAL A 108 -10.34 17.59 5.49
CA VAL A 108 -9.73 18.58 4.60
C VAL A 108 -8.34 18.10 4.20
N ASP A 109 -7.87 18.55 3.04
CA ASP A 109 -6.50 18.30 2.62
C ASP A 109 -5.53 19.14 3.46
N VAL A 110 -4.73 18.47 4.29
CA VAL A 110 -3.78 19.14 5.22
C VAL A 110 -2.41 19.32 4.59
N ILE A 111 -1.99 18.39 3.73
CA ILE A 111 -0.66 18.34 3.10
C ILE A 111 -0.79 17.81 1.67
N ALA A 112 -0.01 18.36 0.75
CA ALA A 112 0.17 17.83 -0.60
C ALA A 112 1.53 17.12 -0.73
N HIS A 113 1.58 16.02 -1.50
CA HIS A 113 2.81 15.28 -1.77
C HIS A 113 3.28 15.48 -3.23
N GLU A 114 4.54 15.85 -3.40
CA GLU A 114 5.17 15.94 -4.73
C GLU A 114 5.60 14.54 -5.20
N TYR A 115 4.70 13.85 -5.92
CA TYR A 115 4.94 12.49 -6.39
C TYR A 115 6.02 12.42 -7.49
N VAL A 116 6.00 13.34 -8.44
CA VAL A 116 6.84 13.26 -9.64
C VAL A 116 8.07 14.14 -9.49
N ARG A 117 9.12 13.57 -8.92
CA ARG A 117 10.43 14.21 -8.80
C ARG A 117 11.35 13.80 -9.94
N LYS A 118 11.14 14.39 -11.14
CA LYS A 118 11.83 13.97 -12.39
C LYS A 118 13.36 14.06 -12.31
N HIS A 119 13.87 15.03 -11.55
CA HIS A 119 15.29 15.34 -11.46
C HIS A 119 15.92 14.84 -10.15
N SER A 120 15.17 14.13 -9.32
CA SER A 120 15.68 13.57 -8.07
C SER A 120 15.92 12.09 -8.21
N MET A 121 17.03 11.65 -7.63
CA MET A 121 17.37 10.23 -7.55
C MET A 121 16.31 9.50 -6.71
N LYS A 122 15.79 8.39 -7.24
CA LYS A 122 14.92 7.46 -6.52
C LYS A 122 15.76 6.40 -5.82
N PHE A 123 15.21 5.76 -4.80
CA PHE A 123 15.97 4.79 -4.03
C PHE A 123 16.39 3.56 -4.85
N TRP A 124 15.59 3.11 -5.83
CA TRP A 124 15.98 2.00 -6.72
C TRP A 124 17.17 2.36 -7.62
N GLU A 125 17.33 3.62 -7.98
CA GLU A 125 18.53 4.11 -8.68
C GLU A 125 19.74 4.07 -7.73
N SER A 126 19.54 4.31 -6.43
CA SER A 126 20.60 4.14 -5.42
C SER A 126 21.01 2.66 -5.25
N VAL A 127 20.06 1.73 -5.31
CA VAL A 127 20.34 0.27 -5.34
C VAL A 127 21.19 -0.07 -6.56
N GLN A 128 20.79 0.40 -7.75
CA GLN A 128 21.57 0.20 -8.97
C GLN A 128 22.99 0.77 -8.85
N LEU A 129 23.16 1.99 -8.36
CA LEU A 129 24.47 2.61 -8.19
C LEU A 129 25.36 1.86 -7.20
N THR A 130 24.77 1.35 -6.11
CA THR A 130 25.51 0.67 -5.05
C THR A 130 25.99 -0.71 -5.47
N PHE A 131 25.13 -1.47 -6.18
CA PHE A 131 25.39 -2.87 -6.50
C PHE A 131 25.76 -3.13 -7.97
N GLY A 132 25.67 -2.12 -8.84
CA GLY A 132 25.98 -2.24 -10.26
C GLY A 132 24.96 -3.03 -11.07
N ASP A 133 23.81 -3.38 -10.49
CA ASP A 133 22.74 -4.15 -11.13
C ASP A 133 21.42 -3.39 -11.10
N GLY A 134 20.96 -2.93 -12.26
CA GLY A 134 19.71 -2.18 -12.41
C GLY A 134 18.44 -3.01 -12.22
N TYR A 135 18.53 -4.34 -12.24
CA TYR A 135 17.39 -5.22 -12.03
C TYR A 135 17.27 -5.70 -10.59
N LEU A 136 18.31 -5.52 -9.76
CA LEU A 136 18.33 -6.02 -8.38
C LEU A 136 17.13 -5.54 -7.56
N PHE A 137 16.72 -4.28 -7.73
CA PHE A 137 15.52 -3.76 -7.08
C PHE A 137 14.25 -4.56 -7.42
N ASN A 138 14.05 -4.87 -8.70
CA ASN A 138 12.91 -5.64 -9.16
C ASN A 138 12.99 -7.09 -8.68
N ASP A 139 14.17 -7.68 -8.66
CA ASP A 139 14.37 -9.05 -8.16
C ASP A 139 14.07 -9.14 -6.66
N LEU A 140 14.51 -8.15 -5.86
CA LEU A 140 14.18 -8.03 -4.44
C LEU A 140 12.69 -7.77 -4.21
N THR A 141 12.05 -6.97 -5.07
CA THR A 141 10.61 -6.73 -5.02
C THR A 141 9.84 -8.02 -5.30
N ASN A 142 10.20 -8.79 -6.33
CA ASN A 142 9.55 -10.07 -6.65
C ASN A 142 9.73 -11.12 -5.54
N LEU A 143 10.88 -11.10 -4.87
CA LEU A 143 11.13 -11.95 -3.71
C LEU A 143 10.18 -11.60 -2.56
N THR A 144 10.15 -10.32 -2.17
CA THR A 144 9.46 -9.84 -0.96
C THR A 144 7.95 -9.67 -1.14
N ILE A 145 7.47 -9.37 -2.35
CA ILE A 145 6.03 -9.18 -2.61
C ILE A 145 5.22 -10.44 -2.30
N GLN A 146 5.81 -11.63 -2.38
CA GLN A 146 5.16 -12.88 -2.00
C GLN A 146 4.65 -12.85 -0.56
N ARG A 147 5.36 -12.15 0.33
CA ARG A 147 4.92 -11.96 1.72
C ARG A 147 3.62 -11.16 1.79
N VAL A 148 3.51 -10.10 1.00
CA VAL A 148 2.28 -9.32 0.88
C VAL A 148 1.20 -10.18 0.26
N GLN A 149 1.48 -10.85 -0.86
CA GLN A 149 0.54 -11.76 -1.53
C GLN A 149 -0.02 -12.81 -0.56
N HIS A 150 0.82 -13.40 0.29
CA HIS A 150 0.38 -14.31 1.35
C HIS A 150 -0.50 -13.62 2.39
N LEU A 151 -0.08 -12.45 2.89
CA LEU A 151 -0.82 -11.66 3.87
C LEU A 151 -2.21 -11.21 3.39
N VAL A 152 -2.35 -10.85 2.11
CA VAL A 152 -3.62 -10.48 1.46
C VAL A 152 -4.27 -11.66 0.73
N THR A 153 -3.85 -12.89 1.03
CA THR A 153 -4.48 -14.15 0.60
C THR A 153 -4.63 -14.31 -0.93
N PHE A 154 -3.62 -13.91 -1.70
CA PHE A 154 -3.59 -14.17 -3.14
C PHE A 154 -3.53 -15.68 -3.40
N PRO A 155 -4.27 -16.21 -4.40
CA PRO A 155 -4.31 -17.65 -4.68
C PRO A 155 -2.94 -18.28 -4.95
N GLU A 156 -2.01 -17.55 -5.58
CA GLU A 156 -0.66 -18.01 -5.88
C GLU A 156 0.31 -18.00 -4.69
N ALA A 157 -0.10 -17.45 -3.54
CA ALA A 157 0.71 -17.36 -2.33
C ALA A 157 -0.11 -17.69 -1.07
N LEU A 158 -1.26 -18.35 -1.22
CA LEU A 158 -2.19 -18.61 -0.13
C LEU A 158 -1.57 -19.55 0.91
N HIS A 159 -0.82 -20.54 0.44
CA HIS A 159 -0.18 -21.53 1.27
C HIS A 159 1.35 -21.39 1.27
N PRO A 160 2.05 -21.65 2.39
CA PRO A 160 3.49 -21.43 2.52
C PRO A 160 4.35 -22.15 1.46
N GLU A 161 3.94 -23.32 0.99
CA GLU A 161 4.62 -24.10 -0.05
C GLU A 161 4.62 -23.42 -1.42
N GLN A 162 3.73 -22.45 -1.64
CA GLN A 162 3.67 -21.66 -2.87
C GLN A 162 4.60 -20.43 -2.81
N VAL A 163 5.11 -20.09 -1.62
CA VAL A 163 6.03 -18.96 -1.40
C VAL A 163 7.46 -19.45 -1.36
N LEU A 164 8.29 -18.94 -2.28
CA LEU A 164 9.68 -19.36 -2.45
C LEU A 164 10.64 -18.16 -2.41
N PRO A 165 11.67 -18.18 -1.55
CA PRO A 165 11.91 -19.16 -0.49
C PRO A 165 10.92 -18.96 0.68
N THR A 166 10.58 -20.03 1.39
CA THR A 166 9.54 -20.00 2.45
C THR A 166 9.95 -19.11 3.64
N GLU A 167 11.23 -18.85 3.81
CA GLU A 167 11.81 -17.92 4.79
C GLU A 167 11.29 -16.49 4.64
N VAL A 168 10.75 -16.12 3.48
CA VAL A 168 10.02 -14.87 3.28
C VAL A 168 8.81 -14.78 4.22
N LEU A 169 8.26 -15.91 4.68
CA LEU A 169 7.17 -16.00 5.66
C LEU A 169 7.66 -16.17 7.11
N ASN A 170 8.89 -15.81 7.42
CA ASN A 170 9.39 -15.88 8.79
C ASN A 170 8.65 -14.89 9.72
N ARG A 171 8.49 -15.28 11.00
CA ARG A 171 7.86 -14.49 12.07
C ARG A 171 6.47 -13.91 11.72
N MET A 172 5.65 -14.63 10.96
CA MET A 172 4.26 -14.23 10.66
C MET A 172 3.38 -14.18 11.91
N ASP A 173 3.75 -14.86 13.00
CA ASP A 173 3.12 -14.72 14.32
C ASP A 173 3.23 -13.30 14.89
N GLN A 174 4.22 -12.52 14.46
CA GLN A 174 4.50 -11.17 14.98
C GLN A 174 4.22 -10.07 13.96
N TYR A 175 4.42 -10.37 12.68
CA TYR A 175 4.29 -9.41 11.59
C TYR A 175 3.18 -9.77 10.59
N GLY A 176 2.40 -10.80 10.88
CA GLY A 176 1.21 -11.16 10.12
C GLY A 176 -0.03 -10.36 10.54
N PRO A 177 -1.24 -10.89 10.25
CA PRO A 177 -2.50 -10.24 10.60
C PRO A 177 -2.74 -10.24 12.12
N GLY A 178 -3.46 -9.24 12.60
CA GLY A 178 -3.99 -9.22 13.96
C GLY A 178 -5.16 -10.20 14.15
N THR A 179 -5.66 -10.28 15.39
CA THR A 179 -6.68 -11.24 15.80
C THR A 179 -8.07 -10.65 16.07
N GLU A 180 -8.21 -9.31 15.98
CA GLU A 180 -9.46 -8.61 16.32
C GLU A 180 -10.49 -8.67 15.19
N ARG A 181 -10.03 -8.68 13.93
CA ARG A 181 -10.89 -8.80 12.73
C ARG A 181 -10.21 -9.72 11.70
N SER A 182 -11.00 -10.42 10.89
CA SER A 182 -10.47 -11.33 9.87
C SER A 182 -10.00 -10.58 8.61
N ILE A 183 -9.13 -11.24 7.84
CA ILE A 183 -8.71 -10.75 6.51
C ILE A 183 -9.90 -10.76 5.55
N ASP A 184 -10.74 -11.80 5.58
CA ASP A 184 -11.92 -11.88 4.72
C ASP A 184 -12.89 -10.73 4.96
N ASP A 185 -13.08 -10.32 6.23
CA ASP A 185 -13.88 -9.15 6.58
C ASP A 185 -13.25 -7.87 5.99
N TYR A 186 -11.94 -7.70 6.07
CA TYR A 186 -11.23 -6.59 5.41
C TYR A 186 -11.50 -6.56 3.90
N LEU A 187 -11.23 -7.67 3.21
CA LEU A 187 -11.38 -7.75 1.76
C LEU A 187 -12.84 -7.51 1.33
N GLN A 188 -13.81 -8.08 2.02
CA GLN A 188 -15.23 -7.86 1.76
C GLN A 188 -15.66 -6.41 2.05
N HIS A 189 -15.25 -5.87 3.19
CA HIS A 189 -15.62 -4.51 3.63
C HIS A 189 -15.13 -3.44 2.65
N PHE A 190 -13.95 -3.65 2.05
CA PHE A 190 -13.36 -2.75 1.05
C PHE A 190 -13.59 -3.21 -0.39
N GLY A 191 -14.38 -4.27 -0.60
CA GLY A 191 -14.78 -4.77 -1.92
C GLY A 191 -13.61 -5.25 -2.79
N ILE A 192 -12.53 -5.76 -2.20
CA ILE A 192 -11.33 -6.23 -2.88
C ILE A 192 -11.48 -7.73 -3.21
N ASP A 193 -11.36 -8.07 -4.49
CA ASP A 193 -11.35 -9.46 -4.98
C ASP A 193 -9.95 -9.75 -5.54
N VAL A 194 -9.14 -10.47 -4.76
CA VAL A 194 -7.75 -10.80 -5.09
C VAL A 194 -7.62 -11.87 -6.17
N GLU A 195 -8.63 -12.74 -6.30
CA GLU A 195 -8.67 -13.78 -7.33
C GLU A 195 -8.89 -13.14 -8.71
N LYS A 196 -9.93 -12.30 -8.81
CA LYS A 196 -10.26 -11.56 -10.03
C LYS A 196 -9.41 -10.33 -10.25
N LYS A 197 -8.56 -9.97 -9.28
CA LYS A 197 -7.68 -8.78 -9.32
C LYS A 197 -8.49 -7.51 -9.60
N SER A 198 -9.55 -7.32 -8.83
CA SER A 198 -10.52 -6.24 -9.04
C SER A 198 -11.01 -5.67 -7.72
N GLN A 199 -11.64 -4.49 -7.78
CA GLN A 199 -12.30 -3.91 -6.63
C GLN A 199 -13.64 -3.28 -7.04
N VAL A 200 -14.67 -3.49 -6.22
CA VAL A 200 -15.88 -2.66 -6.22
C VAL A 200 -15.77 -1.68 -5.06
N VAL A 201 -15.44 -0.43 -5.36
CA VAL A 201 -15.23 0.60 -4.32
C VAL A 201 -16.52 0.75 -3.48
N PRO A 202 -16.44 0.68 -2.14
CA PRO A 202 -17.61 0.78 -1.31
C PRO A 202 -18.26 2.17 -1.38
N LYS A 203 -19.58 2.21 -1.56
CA LYS A 203 -20.36 3.46 -1.65
C LYS A 203 -20.24 4.36 -0.41
N TRP A 204 -19.96 3.80 0.75
CA TRP A 204 -19.79 4.58 1.97
C TRP A 204 -18.46 5.37 1.98
N CYS A 205 -17.50 4.99 1.12
CA CYS A 205 -16.17 5.59 1.03
C CYS A 205 -16.10 6.69 -0.06
N THR A 206 -17.09 6.77 -0.97
CA THR A 206 -17.15 7.71 -2.11
C THR A 206 -18.41 8.59 -2.09
#